data_AF-A0A2H0Y5E7-F1
#
_entry.id   AF-A0A2H0Y5E7-F1
#
_cell.length_a   1.000
_cell.length_b   1.000
_cell.length_c   1.000
_cell.angle_alpha   90.00
_cell.angle_beta   90.00
_cell.angle_gamma   90.00
#
_symmetry.space_group_name_H-M   'P 1'
#
loop_
_entity.id
_entity.type
_entity.pdbx_description
1 polymer ?
#
loop_
_entity_poly.entity_id
_entity_poly.type
_entity_poly.pdbx_seq_one_letter_code
_entity_poly.pdbx_strand_id
1 'polypeptide(L)'
;MEKMDRRRMVGVVMLHSPPIDKIGALVLLERRTSGEIPVYRFWETNRCTRAQLGSWRAQGIEPIDLGNEKYHQAGMPSAAAYTAKRHGMTVSAGEKALLDILAKNNESGWLKGRPFSTAWILRELYELGYDPQQVVRRVAHVVSCFVRVEDGERVPARDDATMEKIFWCELRRMRNSQFAPMTIPRYLRDMWYLGYQPDKIREMTKWWTHGWNEAKNAHKQAQAAFPRMRRVEFRASTRRCALVHTDDKFVVRVAAQAYDILVVRKSAGQVGILAQKVSLLRLYGWLKAQEPTIWHQAVGAISNGGWMYPRVMGTKLTDEQLIAAVQNNT
;
A
#
# COMPACT_ATOMS: atom_id res chain seq x y z
N MET A 1 9.36 28.94 11.68
CA MET A 1 8.44 27.79 11.62
C MET A 1 7.07 28.36 11.27
N GLU A 2 6.68 28.33 10.00
CA GLU A 2 5.41 28.91 9.54
C GLU A 2 4.24 28.15 10.17
N LYS A 3 3.49 28.81 11.04
CA LYS A 3 2.17 28.33 11.47
C LYS A 3 1.26 28.45 10.25
N MET A 4 0.97 27.32 9.63
CA MET A 4 0.03 27.26 8.53
C MET A 4 -1.35 27.73 9.02
N ASP A 5 -1.89 28.76 8.38
CA ASP A 5 -3.21 29.28 8.67
C ASP A 5 -4.25 28.19 8.36
N ARG A 6 -5.04 27.81 9.36
CA ARG A 6 -5.94 26.64 9.33
C ARG A 6 -7.05 26.74 8.27
N ARG A 7 -7.17 27.88 7.59
CA ARG A 7 -8.23 28.21 6.61
C ARG A 7 -7.86 27.99 5.15
N ARG A 8 -6.71 27.37 4.82
CA ARG A 8 -6.20 27.33 3.43
C ARG A 8 -5.92 25.96 2.81
N MET A 9 -6.19 24.84 3.49
CA MET A 9 -5.95 23.52 2.88
C MET A 9 -7.09 23.18 1.91
N VAL A 10 -6.80 23.18 0.61
CA VAL A 10 -7.79 22.93 -0.47
C VAL A 10 -7.67 21.52 -1.06
N GLY A 11 -6.63 20.77 -0.69
CA GLY A 11 -6.46 19.39 -1.14
C GLY A 11 -5.13 18.78 -0.68
N VAL A 12 -4.91 17.53 -1.08
CA VAL A 12 -3.64 16.82 -0.86
C VAL A 12 -3.06 16.27 -2.15
N VAL A 13 -1.73 16.13 -2.20
CA VAL A 13 -1.04 15.30 -3.20
C VAL A 13 -0.48 14.06 -2.51
N MET A 14 -0.77 12.88 -3.04
CA MET A 14 -0.24 11.62 -2.53
C MET A 14 0.18 10.70 -3.67
N LEU A 15 0.96 9.65 -3.37
CA LEU A 15 1.33 8.64 -4.36
C LEU A 15 0.09 7.98 -4.97
N HIS A 16 0.13 7.57 -6.24
CA HIS A 16 -1.00 6.97 -6.98
C HIS A 16 -1.59 5.69 -6.35
N SER A 17 -0.77 4.89 -5.67
CA SER A 17 -1.24 3.73 -4.88
C SER A 17 -0.80 3.91 -3.43
N PRO A 18 -1.43 4.84 -2.69
CA PRO A 18 -0.99 5.22 -1.36
C PRO A 18 -1.22 4.07 -0.38
N PRO A 19 -0.20 3.62 0.38
CA PRO A 19 -0.41 2.71 1.49
C PRO A 19 -1.30 3.32 2.58
N ILE A 20 -1.84 2.44 3.44
CA ILE A 20 -2.81 2.81 4.49
C ILE A 20 -2.30 3.92 5.43
N ASP A 21 -1.00 4.04 5.66
CA ASP A 21 -0.45 5.07 6.56
C ASP A 21 -0.50 6.48 5.96
N LYS A 22 -0.39 6.62 4.63
CA LYS A 22 -0.62 7.89 3.91
C LYS A 22 -2.09 8.29 3.93
N ILE A 23 -2.99 7.31 3.84
CA ILE A 23 -4.43 7.55 3.96
C ILE A 23 -4.78 7.90 5.42
N GLY A 24 -4.08 7.31 6.41
CA GLY A 24 -4.16 7.71 7.80
C GLY A 24 -3.74 9.17 8.02
N ALA A 25 -2.67 9.63 7.36
CA ALA A 25 -2.28 11.04 7.38
C ALA A 25 -3.38 11.97 6.82
N LEU A 26 -4.03 11.58 5.72
CA LEU A 26 -5.18 12.31 5.17
C LEU A 26 -6.29 12.45 6.22
N VAL A 27 -6.70 11.34 6.86
CA VAL A 27 -7.79 11.38 7.86
C VAL A 27 -7.43 12.27 9.07
N LEU A 28 -6.16 12.28 9.49
CA LEU A 28 -5.71 13.20 10.53
C LEU A 28 -5.87 14.66 10.10
N LEU A 29 -5.56 15.00 8.85
CA LEU A 29 -5.75 16.35 8.33
C LEU A 29 -7.24 16.72 8.25
N GLU A 30 -8.09 15.82 7.73
CA GLU A 30 -9.54 16.04 7.58
C GLU A 30 -10.23 16.36 8.91
N ARG A 31 -9.83 15.63 9.97
CA ARG A 31 -10.33 15.88 11.32
C ARG A 31 -9.94 17.26 11.86
N ARG A 32 -8.79 17.80 11.44
CA ARG A 32 -8.29 19.11 11.87
C ARG A 32 -8.90 20.27 11.09
N THR A 33 -9.27 20.03 9.84
CA THR A 33 -9.97 21.00 8.99
C THR A 33 -11.49 20.91 9.13
N SER A 34 -12.01 19.95 9.91
CA SER A 34 -13.44 19.70 10.10
C SER A 34 -14.20 19.48 8.79
N GLY A 35 -13.55 18.84 7.81
CA GLY A 35 -14.11 18.61 6.49
C GLY A 35 -13.28 17.62 5.67
N GLU A 36 -13.93 17.03 4.65
CA GLU A 36 -13.26 16.16 3.68
C GLU A 36 -12.24 16.97 2.88
N ILE A 37 -11.03 16.42 2.72
CA ILE A 37 -9.96 17.06 1.96
C ILE A 37 -9.79 16.25 0.66
N PRO A 38 -10.07 16.85 -0.52
CA PRO A 38 -9.97 16.11 -1.76
C PRO A 38 -8.51 15.75 -2.05
N VAL A 39 -8.30 14.57 -2.64
CA VAL A 39 -7.03 14.26 -3.27
C VAL A 39 -6.95 15.03 -4.58
N TYR A 40 -6.22 16.14 -4.57
CA TYR A 40 -6.06 17.01 -5.74
C TYR A 40 -5.32 16.28 -6.86
N ARG A 41 -4.30 15.49 -6.50
CA ARG A 41 -3.51 14.73 -7.46
C ARG A 41 -2.93 13.46 -6.87
N PHE A 42 -3.11 12.37 -7.60
CA PHE A 42 -2.33 11.15 -7.46
C PHE A 42 -1.02 11.30 -8.22
N TRP A 43 0.07 11.49 -7.48
CA TRP A 43 1.41 11.62 -8.02
C TRP A 43 1.96 10.24 -8.38
N GLU A 44 2.45 10.09 -9.61
CA GLU A 44 2.88 8.79 -10.13
C GLU A 44 4.15 8.27 -9.45
N THR A 45 4.98 9.14 -8.89
CA THR A 45 6.30 8.76 -8.33
C THR A 45 6.44 9.21 -6.91
N ASN A 46 7.38 8.60 -6.18
CA ASN A 46 7.76 9.15 -4.89
C ASN A 46 8.79 10.32 -5.00
N ARG A 47 9.09 10.83 -6.20
CA ARG A 47 10.07 11.89 -6.44
C ARG A 47 9.37 13.21 -6.79
N CYS A 48 9.79 14.27 -6.13
CA CYS A 48 9.47 15.65 -6.50
C CYS A 48 10.58 16.56 -5.96
N THR A 49 10.73 17.74 -6.57
CA THR A 49 11.71 18.73 -6.15
C THR A 49 11.19 19.55 -4.97
N ARG A 50 12.09 20.20 -4.20
CA ARG A 50 11.67 21.14 -3.15
C ARG A 50 10.81 22.29 -3.70
N ALA A 51 11.10 22.75 -4.92
CA ALA A 51 10.30 23.77 -5.59
C ALA A 51 8.87 23.30 -5.87
N GLN A 52 8.68 22.04 -6.29
CA GLN A 52 7.34 21.45 -6.47
C GLN A 52 6.58 21.36 -5.14
N LEU A 53 7.23 20.89 -4.08
CA LEU A 53 6.64 20.83 -2.73
C LEU A 53 6.21 22.23 -2.24
N GLY A 54 7.07 23.24 -2.43
CA GLY A 54 6.76 24.63 -2.10
C GLY A 54 5.59 25.19 -2.92
N SER A 55 5.57 24.92 -4.22
CA SER A 55 4.48 25.34 -5.11
C SER A 55 3.12 24.77 -4.70
N TRP A 56 3.04 23.49 -4.32
CA TRP A 56 1.78 22.90 -3.87
C TRP A 56 1.28 23.56 -2.58
N ARG A 57 2.18 23.80 -1.63
CA ARG A 57 1.81 24.44 -0.36
C ARG A 57 1.37 25.88 -0.53
N ALA A 58 2.02 26.63 -1.42
CA ALA A 58 1.59 27.98 -1.77
C ALA A 58 0.16 28.01 -2.33
N GLN A 59 -0.28 26.91 -2.97
CA GLN A 59 -1.64 26.72 -3.47
C GLN A 59 -2.60 26.13 -2.42
N GLY A 60 -2.14 25.89 -1.18
CA GLY A 60 -2.94 25.25 -0.14
C GLY A 60 -3.07 23.73 -0.30
N ILE A 61 -2.21 23.10 -1.09
CA ILE A 61 -2.24 21.66 -1.34
C ILE A 61 -1.12 20.99 -0.53
N GLU A 62 -1.48 20.09 0.38
CA GLU A 62 -0.51 19.44 1.26
C GLU A 62 0.04 18.13 0.64
N PRO A 63 1.36 18.03 0.39
CA PRO A 63 1.96 16.78 -0.06
C PRO A 63 2.15 15.79 1.10
N ILE A 64 1.62 14.57 0.95
CA ILE A 64 1.73 13.51 1.95
C ILE A 64 2.81 12.50 1.53
N ASP A 65 3.93 12.51 2.27
CA ASP A 65 5.04 11.54 2.14
C ASP A 65 5.58 11.42 0.70
N LEU A 66 6.00 12.57 0.14
CA LEU A 66 6.55 12.69 -1.21
C LEU A 66 7.94 13.36 -1.21
N GLY A 67 8.78 12.97 -2.18
CA GLY A 67 10.07 13.59 -2.43
C GLY A 67 11.06 13.45 -1.26
N ASN A 68 11.63 14.58 -0.87
CA ASN A 68 12.60 14.69 0.23
C ASN A 68 11.94 14.96 1.59
N GLU A 69 10.63 14.83 1.68
CA GLU A 69 9.89 15.02 2.93
C GLU A 69 9.16 13.74 3.34
N LYS A 70 9.88 12.62 3.21
CA LYS A 70 9.36 11.33 3.65
C LYS A 70 9.55 11.13 5.13
N TYR A 71 8.63 10.39 5.74
CA TYR A 71 8.66 10.15 7.18
C TYR A 71 9.96 9.47 7.63
N HIS A 72 10.52 8.56 6.82
CA HIS A 72 11.80 7.90 7.09
C HIS A 72 12.98 8.88 7.14
N GLN A 73 12.98 9.92 6.31
CA GLN A 73 14.04 10.95 6.32
C GLN A 73 13.95 11.83 7.57
N ALA A 74 12.75 11.94 8.15
CA ALA A 74 12.50 12.67 9.39
C ALA A 74 12.61 11.78 10.65
N GLY A 75 13.02 10.51 10.52
CA GLY A 75 13.11 9.57 11.65
C GLY A 75 11.76 9.24 12.30
N MET A 76 10.66 9.41 11.58
CA MET A 76 9.32 9.13 12.07
C MET A 76 8.90 7.69 11.73
N PRO A 77 7.93 7.09 12.45
CA PRO A 77 7.52 5.71 12.21
C PRO A 77 6.49 5.54 11.06
N SER A 78 5.78 6.61 10.69
CA SER A 78 4.77 6.58 9.63
C SER A 78 4.51 7.96 9.02
N ALA A 79 3.90 7.99 7.83
CA ALA A 79 3.46 9.24 7.20
C ALA A 79 2.47 10.01 8.10
N ALA A 80 1.57 9.31 8.78
CA ALA A 80 0.62 9.89 9.73
C ALA A 80 1.33 10.55 10.92
N ALA A 81 2.34 9.89 11.51
CA ALA A 81 3.10 10.45 12.64
C ALA A 81 3.90 11.69 12.21
N TYR A 82 4.52 11.64 11.03
CA TYR A 82 5.20 12.80 10.45
C TYR A 82 4.23 13.98 10.25
N THR A 83 3.03 13.71 9.72
CA THR A 83 1.99 14.72 9.53
C THR A 83 1.54 15.33 10.86
N ALA A 84 1.27 14.51 11.88
CA ALA A 84 0.89 14.98 13.20
C ALA A 84 1.95 15.91 13.83
N LYS A 85 3.23 15.51 13.76
CA LYS A 85 4.35 16.33 14.26
C LYS A 85 4.52 17.63 13.48
N ARG A 86 4.50 17.54 12.14
CA ARG A 86 4.69 18.68 11.24
C ARG A 86 3.66 19.78 11.48
N HIS A 87 2.42 19.39 11.73
CA HIS A 87 1.31 20.32 11.97
C HIS A 87 1.09 20.64 13.46
N GLY A 88 1.98 20.17 14.35
CA GLY A 88 1.90 20.43 15.79
C GLY A 88 0.59 19.94 16.42
N MET A 89 0.10 18.78 15.97
CA MET A 89 -1.20 18.26 16.39
C MET A 89 -1.16 17.68 17.81
N THR A 90 -2.09 18.10 18.66
CA THR A 90 -2.40 17.40 19.91
C THR A 90 -3.28 16.20 19.59
N VAL A 91 -2.74 14.99 19.66
CA VAL A 91 -3.43 13.76 19.25
C VAL A 91 -4.48 13.30 20.27
N SER A 92 -5.66 12.90 19.79
CA SER A 92 -6.68 12.25 20.63
C SER A 92 -6.31 10.79 20.96
N ALA A 93 -7.12 10.12 21.79
CA ALA A 93 -6.92 8.72 22.12
C ALA A 93 -7.01 7.82 20.87
N GLY A 94 -8.01 8.02 20.03
CA GLY A 94 -8.18 7.27 18.79
C GLY A 94 -7.11 7.59 17.74
N GLU A 95 -6.66 8.84 17.65
CA GLU A 95 -5.56 9.21 16.78
C GLU A 95 -4.24 8.59 17.25
N LYS A 96 -3.99 8.54 18.56
CA LYS A 96 -2.82 7.84 19.12
C LYS A 96 -2.87 6.34 18.79
N ALA A 97 -4.01 5.69 19.00
CA ALA A 97 -4.19 4.28 18.64
C ALA A 97 -3.95 4.03 17.13
N LEU A 98 -4.43 4.93 16.26
CA LEU A 98 -4.15 4.89 14.83
C LEU A 98 -2.65 4.98 14.54
N LEU A 99 -1.95 5.96 15.13
CA LEU A 99 -0.51 6.15 14.93
C LEU A 99 0.30 4.92 15.33
N ASP A 100 -0.03 4.31 16.48
CA ASP A 100 0.64 3.11 16.99
C ASP A 100 0.44 1.90 16.06
N ILE A 101 -0.77 1.70 15.55
CA ILE A 101 -1.09 0.62 14.60
C ILE A 101 -0.36 0.81 13.27
N LEU A 102 -0.32 2.04 12.76
CA LEU A 102 0.37 2.36 11.50
C LEU A 102 1.89 2.19 11.64
N ALA A 103 2.47 2.64 12.75
CA ALA A 103 3.88 2.42 13.08
C ALA A 103 4.22 0.92 13.07
N LYS A 104 3.45 0.12 13.83
CA LYS A 104 3.62 -1.34 13.88
C LYS A 104 3.47 -2.00 12.52
N ASN A 105 2.53 -1.55 11.70
CA ASN A 105 2.35 -2.06 10.35
C ASN A 105 3.51 -1.71 9.41
N ASN A 106 4.09 -0.52 9.53
CA ASN A 106 5.24 -0.11 8.72
C ASN A 106 6.51 -0.88 9.12
N GLU A 107 6.67 -1.19 10.41
CA GLU A 107 7.80 -1.98 10.92
C GLU A 107 7.73 -3.45 10.50
N SER A 108 6.57 -4.10 10.70
CA SER A 108 6.46 -5.56 10.63
C SER A 108 5.48 -6.09 9.57
N GLY A 109 4.73 -5.21 8.91
CA GLY A 109 3.63 -5.62 8.02
C GLY A 109 2.45 -6.24 8.76
N TRP A 110 2.35 -6.06 10.08
CA TRP A 110 1.41 -6.77 10.96
C TRP A 110 -0.05 -6.73 10.50
N LEU A 111 -0.56 -5.62 9.96
CA LEU A 111 -1.93 -5.59 9.47
C LEU A 111 -2.10 -6.52 8.27
N LYS A 112 -1.14 -6.58 7.35
CA LYS A 112 -1.23 -7.36 6.11
C LYS A 112 -1.29 -8.86 6.35
N GLY A 113 -0.77 -9.34 7.49
CA GLY A 113 -0.83 -10.76 7.88
C GLY A 113 -2.18 -11.22 8.42
N ARG A 114 -3.14 -10.30 8.63
CA ARG A 114 -4.43 -10.63 9.24
C ARG A 114 -5.48 -11.02 8.18
N PRO A 115 -6.34 -12.02 8.45
CA PRO A 115 -7.51 -12.30 7.63
C PRO A 115 -8.39 -11.05 7.49
N PHE A 116 -8.90 -10.80 6.28
CA PHE A 116 -9.76 -9.64 5.98
C PHE A 116 -9.17 -8.29 6.36
N SER A 117 -7.84 -8.17 6.34
CA SER A 117 -7.13 -6.91 6.55
C SER A 117 -7.42 -5.91 5.44
N THR A 118 -7.90 -4.73 5.81
CA THR A 118 -8.12 -3.64 4.85
C THR A 118 -6.82 -3.15 4.23
N ALA A 119 -5.70 -3.21 4.97
CA ALA A 119 -4.38 -2.87 4.44
C ALA A 119 -3.89 -3.88 3.39
N TRP A 120 -4.23 -5.16 3.55
CA TRP A 120 -3.97 -6.16 2.51
C TRP A 120 -4.89 -5.93 1.31
N ILE A 121 -6.21 -5.81 1.54
CA ILE A 121 -7.20 -5.66 0.46
C ILE A 121 -6.91 -4.40 -0.37
N LEU A 122 -6.66 -3.26 0.28
CA LEU A 122 -6.20 -2.01 -0.36
C LEU A 122 -5.13 -2.27 -1.41
N ARG A 123 -4.06 -2.98 -1.02
CA ARG A 123 -2.94 -3.28 -1.91
C ARG A 123 -3.43 -4.08 -3.10
N GLU A 124 -4.23 -5.12 -2.87
CA GLU A 124 -4.73 -5.98 -3.95
C GLU A 124 -5.68 -5.26 -4.90
N LEU A 125 -6.53 -4.36 -4.39
CA LEU A 125 -7.44 -3.56 -5.21
C LEU A 125 -6.70 -2.68 -6.22
N TYR A 126 -5.58 -2.07 -5.82
CA TYR A 126 -4.73 -1.34 -6.76
C TYR A 126 -4.17 -2.24 -7.85
N GLU A 127 -3.81 -3.50 -7.53
CA GLU A 127 -3.33 -4.46 -8.53
C GLU A 127 -4.43 -4.94 -9.47
N LEU A 128 -5.67 -5.00 -8.99
CA LEU A 128 -6.86 -5.30 -9.79
C LEU A 128 -7.32 -4.11 -10.64
N GLY A 129 -6.64 -2.96 -10.56
CA GLY A 129 -6.94 -1.79 -11.38
C GLY A 129 -8.12 -0.95 -10.86
N TYR A 130 -8.49 -1.08 -9.59
CA TYR A 130 -9.52 -0.23 -9.00
C TYR A 130 -9.09 1.24 -9.00
N ASP A 131 -10.06 2.13 -9.22
CA ASP A 131 -9.85 3.57 -9.19
C ASP A 131 -9.24 4.02 -7.84
N PRO A 132 -8.05 4.67 -7.86
CA PRO A 132 -7.40 5.08 -6.63
C PRO A 132 -8.23 6.03 -5.77
N GLN A 133 -9.01 6.92 -6.38
CA GLN A 133 -9.86 7.86 -5.64
C GLN A 133 -10.95 7.12 -4.85
N GLN A 134 -11.61 6.15 -5.47
CA GLN A 134 -12.58 5.29 -4.78
C GLN A 134 -11.92 4.50 -3.65
N VAL A 135 -10.76 3.89 -3.89
CA VAL A 135 -10.06 3.09 -2.88
C VAL A 135 -9.65 3.96 -1.69
N VAL A 136 -9.06 5.13 -1.91
CA VAL A 136 -8.67 6.06 -0.84
C VAL A 136 -9.88 6.48 0.00
N ARG A 137 -11.01 6.86 -0.63
CA ARG A 137 -12.23 7.24 0.11
C ARG A 137 -12.75 6.10 0.99
N ARG A 138 -12.76 4.86 0.49
CA ARG A 138 -13.20 3.69 1.26
C ARG A 138 -12.30 3.43 2.47
N VAL A 139 -10.99 3.58 2.30
CA VAL A 139 -10.01 3.36 3.38
C VAL A 139 -10.04 4.50 4.38
N ALA A 140 -10.16 5.74 3.92
CA ALA A 140 -10.32 6.91 4.79
C ALA A 140 -11.55 6.76 5.68
N HIS A 141 -12.67 6.24 5.14
CA HIS A 141 -13.86 5.96 5.93
C HIS A 141 -13.63 4.87 6.99
N VAL A 142 -12.91 3.78 6.66
CA VAL A 142 -12.52 2.76 7.65
C VAL A 142 -11.70 3.39 8.79
N VAL A 143 -10.67 4.17 8.44
CA VAL A 143 -9.79 4.82 9.41
C VAL A 143 -10.56 5.83 10.27
N SER A 144 -11.46 6.60 9.67
CA SER A 144 -12.30 7.57 10.37
C SER A 144 -13.24 6.89 11.37
N CYS A 145 -13.92 5.81 10.97
CA CYS A 145 -14.75 5.02 11.88
C CYS A 145 -13.96 4.46 13.06
N PHE A 146 -12.77 3.89 12.78
CA PHE A 146 -11.90 3.38 13.82
C PHE A 146 -11.51 4.47 14.84
N VAL A 147 -11.01 5.61 14.37
CA VAL A 147 -10.58 6.72 15.25
C VAL A 147 -11.74 7.21 16.12
N ARG A 148 -12.93 7.41 15.54
CA ARG A 148 -14.11 7.88 16.27
C ARG A 148 -14.51 6.93 17.40
N VAL A 149 -14.53 5.63 17.15
CA VAL A 149 -14.87 4.63 18.17
C VAL A 149 -13.82 4.55 19.27
N GLU A 150 -12.54 4.69 18.92
CA GLU A 150 -11.44 4.72 19.90
C GLU A 150 -11.39 6.04 20.69
N ASP A 151 -11.94 7.13 20.14
CA ASP A 151 -12.21 8.38 20.89
C ASP A 151 -13.41 8.24 21.85
N GLY A 152 -14.07 7.08 21.87
CA GLY A 152 -15.22 6.80 22.73
C GLY A 152 -16.58 7.15 22.11
N GLU A 153 -16.62 7.55 20.84
CA GLU A 153 -17.88 7.83 20.15
C GLU A 153 -18.64 6.52 19.90
N ARG A 154 -19.76 6.34 20.62
CA ARG A 154 -20.64 5.18 20.50
C ARG A 154 -22.08 5.56 20.79
N VAL A 155 -23.01 4.98 20.04
CA VAL A 155 -24.45 5.04 20.32
C VAL A 155 -24.75 4.01 21.41
N PRO A 156 -25.23 4.42 22.61
CA PRO A 156 -25.38 3.50 23.75
C PRO A 156 -26.26 2.28 23.49
N ALA A 157 -27.27 2.41 22.63
CA ALA A 157 -28.19 1.31 22.28
C ALA A 157 -27.62 0.29 21.26
N ARG A 158 -26.38 0.46 20.80
CA ARG A 158 -25.73 -0.42 19.82
C ARG A 158 -24.73 -1.34 20.52
N ASP A 159 -25.18 -2.51 20.95
CA ASP A 159 -24.37 -3.52 21.64
C ASP A 159 -23.89 -4.66 20.71
N ASP A 160 -22.95 -5.47 21.21
CA ASP A 160 -22.34 -6.58 20.47
C ASP A 160 -23.31 -7.75 20.23
N ALA A 161 -24.18 -8.08 21.19
CA ALA A 161 -25.11 -9.21 21.05
C ALA A 161 -26.16 -8.95 19.95
N THR A 162 -26.69 -7.73 19.91
CA THR A 162 -27.61 -7.26 18.88
C THR A 162 -26.93 -7.22 17.50
N MET A 163 -25.68 -6.73 17.45
CA MET A 163 -24.88 -6.76 16.21
C MET A 163 -24.68 -8.19 15.71
N GLU A 164 -24.27 -9.11 16.58
CA GLU A 164 -24.01 -10.50 16.25
C GLU A 164 -25.25 -11.19 15.70
N LYS A 165 -26.43 -10.90 16.25
CA LYS A 165 -27.71 -11.40 15.72
C LYS A 165 -28.02 -10.88 14.32
N ILE A 166 -27.81 -9.59 14.07
CA ILE A 166 -28.15 -8.92 12.80
C ILE A 166 -27.17 -9.30 11.67
N PHE A 167 -25.89 -9.45 12.00
CA PHE A 167 -24.80 -9.69 11.05
C PHE A 167 -24.17 -11.07 11.20
N TRP A 168 -24.93 -12.03 11.76
CA TRP A 168 -24.44 -13.39 12.04
C TRP A 168 -23.74 -14.01 10.84
N CYS A 169 -24.35 -13.93 9.65
CA CYS A 169 -23.82 -14.51 8.43
C CYS A 169 -22.49 -13.87 8.02
N GLU A 170 -22.40 -12.55 8.07
CA GLU A 170 -21.20 -11.78 7.73
C GLU A 170 -20.07 -12.05 8.72
N LEU A 171 -20.36 -11.96 10.03
CA LEU A 171 -19.38 -12.15 11.09
C LEU A 171 -18.88 -13.60 11.15
N ARG A 172 -19.76 -14.59 10.99
CA ARG A 172 -19.37 -16.01 10.96
C ARG A 172 -18.35 -16.32 9.88
N ARG A 173 -18.46 -15.69 8.70
CA ARG A 173 -17.48 -15.84 7.60
C ARG A 173 -16.11 -15.25 7.94
N MET A 174 -16.03 -14.37 8.93
CA MET A 174 -14.84 -13.57 9.26
C MET A 174 -14.40 -13.69 10.74
N ARG A 175 -14.90 -14.71 11.45
CA ARG A 175 -14.80 -14.92 12.92
C ARG A 175 -13.41 -14.76 13.54
N ASN A 176 -12.34 -14.99 12.80
CA ASN A 176 -10.96 -14.89 13.31
C ASN A 176 -10.36 -13.48 13.23
N SER A 177 -11.15 -12.48 12.84
CA SER A 177 -10.65 -11.11 12.58
C SER A 177 -11.51 -10.00 13.18
N GLN A 178 -12.50 -10.36 14.02
CA GLN A 178 -13.56 -9.46 14.48
C GLN A 178 -13.12 -8.34 15.42
N PHE A 179 -12.06 -8.56 16.19
CA PHE A 179 -11.52 -7.57 17.12
C PHE A 179 -10.21 -6.93 16.66
N ALA A 180 -9.61 -7.49 15.61
CA ALA A 180 -8.35 -6.94 15.11
C ALA A 180 -8.58 -5.59 14.44
N PRO A 181 -7.73 -4.58 14.67
CA PRO A 181 -7.90 -3.27 14.06
C PRO A 181 -7.76 -3.33 12.54
N MET A 182 -8.44 -2.41 11.85
CA MET A 182 -8.38 -2.23 10.39
C MET A 182 -8.69 -3.52 9.60
N THR A 183 -9.61 -4.34 10.10
CA THR A 183 -10.19 -5.48 9.38
C THR A 183 -11.64 -5.19 9.01
N ILE A 184 -12.17 -5.89 8.00
CA ILE A 184 -13.58 -5.72 7.59
C ILE A 184 -14.56 -5.91 8.76
N PRO A 185 -14.45 -6.95 9.63
CA PRO A 185 -15.46 -7.13 10.66
C PRO A 185 -15.30 -6.15 11.82
N ARG A 186 -14.07 -5.67 12.07
CA ARG A 186 -13.88 -4.54 12.99
C ARG A 186 -14.52 -3.28 12.44
N TYR A 187 -14.37 -3.00 11.16
CA TYR A 187 -15.01 -1.86 10.50
C TYR A 187 -16.55 -1.95 10.51
N LEU A 188 -17.10 -3.15 10.28
CA LEU A 188 -18.53 -3.43 10.44
C LEU A 188 -19.00 -3.03 11.85
N ARG A 189 -18.27 -3.48 12.87
CA ARG A 189 -18.56 -3.16 14.27
C ARG A 189 -18.42 -1.67 14.58
N ASP A 190 -17.38 -1.02 14.06
CA ASP A 190 -17.17 0.40 14.30
C ASP A 190 -18.33 1.21 13.69
N MET A 191 -18.79 0.87 12.48
CA MET A 191 -19.99 1.51 11.91
C MET A 191 -21.26 1.21 12.72
N TRP A 192 -21.41 -0.02 13.25
CA TRP A 192 -22.53 -0.37 14.12
C TRP A 192 -22.58 0.51 15.37
N TYR A 193 -21.45 0.64 16.07
CA TYR A 193 -21.34 1.52 17.25
C TYR A 193 -21.57 2.98 16.92
N LEU A 194 -21.18 3.44 15.73
CA LEU A 194 -21.44 4.80 15.26
C LEU A 194 -22.88 5.02 14.76
N GLY A 195 -23.76 4.02 14.92
CA GLY A 195 -25.19 4.15 14.66
C GLY A 195 -25.63 3.94 13.22
N TYR A 196 -24.72 3.53 12.32
CA TYR A 196 -25.07 3.29 10.92
C TYR A 196 -26.18 2.23 10.79
N GLN A 197 -27.05 2.40 9.80
CA GLN A 197 -28.13 1.45 9.56
C GLN A 197 -27.61 0.12 9.00
N PRO A 198 -28.24 -1.02 9.35
CA PRO A 198 -27.77 -2.33 8.92
C PRO A 198 -27.53 -2.47 7.42
N ASP A 199 -28.42 -1.94 6.59
CA ASP A 199 -28.28 -2.07 5.13
C ASP A 199 -27.11 -1.26 4.59
N LYS A 200 -26.83 -0.08 5.18
CA LYS A 200 -25.64 0.69 4.83
C LYS A 200 -24.38 -0.06 5.25
N ILE A 201 -24.38 -0.67 6.42
CA ILE A 201 -23.25 -1.48 6.90
C ILE A 201 -22.96 -2.63 5.92
N ARG A 202 -24.01 -3.34 5.48
CA ARG A 202 -23.90 -4.42 4.48
C ARG A 202 -23.39 -3.92 3.14
N GLU A 203 -23.92 -2.81 2.63
CA GLU A 203 -23.47 -2.20 1.37
C GLU A 203 -21.97 -1.88 1.40
N MET A 204 -21.51 -1.20 2.46
CA MET A 204 -20.12 -0.78 2.61
C MET A 204 -19.17 -1.97 2.79
N THR A 205 -19.57 -2.98 3.56
CA THR A 205 -18.75 -4.19 3.78
C THR A 205 -18.77 -5.14 2.58
N LYS A 206 -19.84 -5.14 1.77
CA LYS A 206 -19.94 -5.92 0.52
C LYS A 206 -18.87 -5.52 -0.48
N TRP A 207 -18.59 -4.22 -0.63
CA TRP A 207 -17.51 -3.74 -1.51
C TRP A 207 -16.16 -4.35 -1.12
N TRP A 208 -15.84 -4.34 0.17
CA TRP A 208 -14.59 -4.92 0.68
C TRP A 208 -14.51 -6.44 0.51
N THR A 209 -15.60 -7.16 0.79
CA THR A 209 -15.64 -8.62 0.64
C THR A 209 -15.61 -9.04 -0.82
N HIS A 210 -16.19 -8.26 -1.73
CA HIS A 210 -16.08 -8.46 -3.16
C HIS A 210 -14.62 -8.33 -3.63
N GLY A 211 -13.95 -7.23 -3.28
CA GLY A 211 -12.54 -7.02 -3.59
C GLY A 211 -11.61 -8.09 -3.02
N TRP A 212 -11.86 -8.55 -1.79
CA TRP A 212 -11.15 -9.68 -1.20
C TRP A 212 -11.31 -10.97 -2.02
N ASN A 213 -12.54 -11.28 -2.45
CA ASN A 213 -12.82 -12.49 -3.24
C ASN A 213 -12.17 -12.42 -4.63
N GLU A 214 -12.23 -11.27 -5.30
CA GLU A 214 -11.56 -11.07 -6.58
C GLU A 214 -10.05 -11.27 -6.46
N ALA A 215 -9.41 -10.65 -5.46
CA ALA A 215 -7.99 -10.81 -5.22
C ALA A 215 -7.61 -12.28 -4.91
N LYS A 216 -8.43 -12.99 -4.12
CA LYS A 216 -8.23 -14.41 -3.86
C LYS A 216 -8.39 -15.26 -5.12
N ASN A 217 -9.34 -14.94 -5.98
CA ASN A 217 -9.54 -15.64 -7.24
C ASN A 217 -8.38 -15.38 -8.21
N ALA A 218 -7.92 -14.14 -8.35
CA ALA A 218 -6.75 -13.80 -9.14
C ALA A 218 -5.50 -14.55 -8.66
N HIS A 219 -5.28 -14.62 -7.33
CA HIS A 219 -4.21 -15.43 -6.76
C HIS A 219 -4.32 -16.93 -7.11
N LYS A 220 -5.52 -17.52 -7.01
CA LYS A 220 -5.75 -18.92 -7.38
C LYS A 220 -5.50 -19.17 -8.87
N GLN A 221 -5.98 -18.26 -9.73
CA GLN A 221 -5.76 -18.34 -11.17
C GLN A 221 -4.27 -18.24 -11.50
N ALA A 222 -3.54 -17.31 -10.88
CA ALA A 222 -2.10 -17.19 -11.03
C ALA A 222 -1.34 -18.44 -10.56
N GLN A 223 -1.76 -19.05 -9.44
CA GLN A 223 -1.20 -20.32 -8.96
C GLN A 223 -1.42 -21.47 -9.95
N ALA A 224 -2.59 -21.53 -10.59
CA ALA A 224 -2.90 -22.55 -11.59
C ALA A 224 -2.19 -22.30 -12.94
N ALA A 225 -2.01 -21.03 -13.31
CA ALA A 225 -1.40 -20.63 -14.57
C ALA A 225 0.13 -20.75 -14.55
N PHE A 226 0.77 -20.39 -13.44
CA PHE A 226 2.23 -20.29 -13.34
C PHE A 226 2.97 -21.59 -13.75
N PRO A 227 2.58 -22.81 -13.33
CA PRO A 227 3.25 -24.03 -13.75
C PRO A 227 3.27 -24.26 -15.28
N ARG A 228 2.27 -23.74 -15.99
CA ARG A 228 2.09 -23.87 -17.44
C ARG A 228 2.76 -22.73 -18.23
N MET A 229 3.25 -21.70 -17.55
CA MET A 229 3.86 -20.56 -18.18
C MET A 229 5.27 -20.90 -18.68
N ARG A 230 5.59 -20.47 -19.92
CA ARG A 230 6.95 -20.55 -20.45
C ARG A 230 7.89 -19.73 -19.58
N ARG A 231 9.03 -20.33 -19.25
CA ARG A 231 10.06 -19.73 -18.40
C ARG A 231 11.41 -20.29 -18.79
N VAL A 232 12.46 -19.50 -18.58
CA VAL A 232 13.85 -19.94 -18.76
C VAL A 232 14.42 -20.17 -17.37
N GLU A 233 14.61 -21.42 -17.00
CA GLU A 233 15.23 -21.78 -15.72
C GLU A 233 16.75 -21.84 -15.86
N PHE A 234 17.46 -21.32 -14.86
CA PHE A 234 18.93 -21.31 -14.84
C PHE A 234 19.45 -21.36 -13.41
N ARG A 235 20.78 -21.49 -13.27
CA ARG A 235 21.47 -21.55 -11.98
C ARG A 235 22.47 -20.41 -11.85
N ALA A 236 22.46 -19.75 -10.69
CA ALA A 236 23.50 -18.83 -10.25
C ALA A 236 24.17 -19.44 -9.01
N SER A 237 25.35 -20.04 -9.19
CA SER A 237 25.93 -20.97 -8.20
C SER A 237 24.92 -22.08 -7.86
N THR A 238 24.60 -22.30 -6.58
CA THR A 238 23.63 -23.32 -6.13
C THR A 238 22.16 -22.88 -6.22
N ARG A 239 21.90 -21.60 -6.52
CA ARG A 239 20.56 -20.99 -6.42
C ARG A 239 19.69 -21.29 -7.63
N ARG A 240 18.41 -21.58 -7.39
CA ARG A 240 17.39 -21.78 -8.42
C ARG A 240 16.91 -20.42 -8.93
N CYS A 241 17.10 -20.18 -10.21
CA CYS A 241 16.73 -18.93 -10.85
C CYS A 241 15.78 -19.17 -12.02
N ALA A 242 14.94 -18.18 -12.32
CA ALA A 242 14.15 -18.20 -13.54
C ALA A 242 13.99 -16.80 -14.13
N LEU A 243 13.87 -16.75 -15.46
CA LEU A 243 13.41 -15.60 -16.20
C LEU A 243 12.00 -15.87 -16.73
N VAL A 244 11.08 -14.94 -16.47
CA VAL A 244 9.68 -15.00 -16.91
C VAL A 244 9.26 -13.71 -17.60
N HIS A 245 8.38 -13.84 -18.59
CA HIS A 245 7.76 -12.71 -19.27
C HIS A 245 6.31 -12.61 -18.85
N THR A 246 5.96 -11.57 -18.10
CA THR A 246 4.58 -11.36 -17.65
C THR A 246 4.35 -9.95 -17.15
N ASP A 247 3.18 -9.40 -17.45
CA ASP A 247 2.67 -8.17 -16.84
C ASP A 247 1.79 -8.44 -15.60
N ASP A 248 1.40 -9.71 -15.40
CA ASP A 248 0.55 -10.14 -14.30
C ASP A 248 1.34 -10.21 -12.99
N LYS A 249 1.07 -9.25 -12.11
CA LYS A 249 1.70 -9.15 -10.79
C LYS A 249 1.35 -10.30 -9.85
N PHE A 250 0.18 -10.94 -9.99
CA PHE A 250 -0.17 -12.11 -9.20
C PHE A 250 0.71 -13.30 -9.60
N VAL A 251 0.94 -13.50 -10.90
CA VAL A 251 1.89 -14.52 -11.40
C VAL A 251 3.30 -14.22 -10.93
N VAL A 252 3.75 -12.96 -10.98
CA VAL A 252 5.07 -12.56 -10.43
C VAL A 252 5.22 -12.95 -8.97
N ARG A 253 4.20 -12.73 -8.13
CA ARG A 253 4.26 -13.08 -6.70
C ARG A 253 4.34 -14.59 -6.48
N VAL A 254 3.60 -15.38 -7.27
CA VAL A 254 3.68 -16.85 -7.22
C VAL A 254 5.07 -17.32 -7.66
N ALA A 255 5.56 -16.80 -8.79
CA ALA A 255 6.87 -17.13 -9.33
C ALA A 255 8.00 -16.78 -8.34
N ALA A 256 7.89 -15.63 -7.68
CA ALA A 256 8.89 -15.15 -6.73
C ALA A 256 9.00 -16.04 -5.48
N GLN A 257 7.97 -16.86 -5.18
CA GLN A 257 8.01 -17.85 -4.10
C GLN A 257 8.69 -19.16 -4.51
N ALA A 258 8.72 -19.47 -5.83
CA ALA A 258 9.24 -20.72 -6.36
C ALA A 258 10.77 -20.72 -6.56
N TYR A 259 11.37 -19.54 -6.73
CA TYR A 259 12.80 -19.37 -7.04
C TYR A 259 13.52 -18.49 -6.03
N ASP A 260 14.83 -18.72 -5.88
CA ASP A 260 15.70 -17.92 -5.02
C ASP A 260 15.94 -16.54 -5.64
N ILE A 261 16.05 -16.48 -6.97
CA ILE A 261 16.13 -15.25 -7.77
C ILE A 261 15.19 -15.36 -8.97
N LEU A 262 14.29 -14.38 -9.12
CA LEU A 262 13.37 -14.28 -10.25
C LEU A 262 13.69 -13.03 -11.07
N VAL A 263 13.93 -13.20 -12.36
CA VAL A 263 13.96 -12.13 -13.35
C VAL A 263 12.60 -12.06 -14.03
N VAL A 264 11.96 -10.90 -14.00
CA VAL A 264 10.66 -10.64 -14.63
C VAL A 264 10.87 -9.58 -15.70
N ARG A 265 10.56 -9.91 -16.95
CA ARG A 265 10.44 -8.92 -18.02
C ARG A 265 8.96 -8.66 -18.31
N LYS A 266 8.62 -7.37 -18.43
CA LYS A 266 7.30 -6.88 -18.81
C LYS A 266 7.23 -6.61 -20.31
N SER A 267 6.02 -6.54 -20.87
CA SER A 267 5.81 -6.26 -22.29
C SER A 267 6.43 -4.92 -22.73
N ALA A 268 6.39 -3.91 -21.86
CA ALA A 268 7.00 -2.60 -22.08
C ALA A 268 8.55 -2.58 -21.91
N GLY A 269 9.21 -3.74 -21.83
CA GLY A 269 10.67 -3.88 -21.71
C GLY A 269 11.23 -3.59 -20.31
N GLN A 270 10.38 -3.34 -19.33
CA GLN A 270 10.79 -3.15 -17.93
C GLN A 270 11.18 -4.49 -17.33
N VAL A 271 12.19 -4.46 -16.46
CA VAL A 271 12.75 -5.63 -15.80
C VAL A 271 12.74 -5.41 -14.29
N GLY A 272 12.25 -6.43 -13.58
CA GLY A 272 12.40 -6.57 -12.14
C GLY A 272 13.18 -7.84 -11.81
N ILE A 273 14.16 -7.73 -10.91
CA ILE A 273 14.92 -8.85 -10.38
C ILE A 273 14.59 -8.93 -8.89
N LEU A 274 13.92 -10.00 -8.48
CA LEU A 274 13.47 -10.25 -7.12
C LEU A 274 14.30 -11.37 -6.51
N ALA A 275 14.77 -11.21 -5.28
CA ALA A 275 15.58 -12.24 -4.63
C ALA A 275 15.15 -12.49 -3.18
N GLN A 276 15.16 -13.78 -2.79
CA GLN A 276 14.86 -14.20 -1.43
C GLN A 276 16.15 -14.35 -0.64
N LYS A 277 16.36 -13.51 0.39
CA LYS A 277 17.50 -13.61 1.32
C LYS A 277 18.89 -13.62 0.64
N VAL A 278 18.99 -13.09 -0.59
CA VAL A 278 20.24 -12.97 -1.35
C VAL A 278 20.55 -11.50 -1.57
N SER A 279 21.80 -11.12 -1.33
CA SER A 279 22.27 -9.76 -1.62
C SER A 279 22.39 -9.56 -3.12
N LEU A 280 21.75 -8.52 -3.63
CA LEU A 280 21.83 -8.12 -5.04
C LEU A 280 22.81 -6.97 -5.27
N LEU A 281 23.65 -6.62 -4.29
CA LEU A 281 24.49 -5.41 -4.36
C LEU A 281 25.49 -5.45 -5.54
N ARG A 282 26.17 -6.59 -5.74
CA ARG A 282 27.13 -6.75 -6.84
C ARG A 282 26.43 -6.68 -8.20
N LEU A 283 25.30 -7.38 -8.35
CA LEU A 283 24.47 -7.31 -9.55
C LEU A 283 23.99 -5.88 -9.83
N TYR A 284 23.55 -5.15 -8.80
CA TYR A 284 23.13 -3.76 -8.96
C TYR A 284 24.27 -2.86 -9.44
N GLY A 285 25.47 -3.02 -8.87
CA GLY A 285 26.66 -2.30 -9.33
C GLY A 285 26.97 -2.56 -10.80
N TRP A 286 26.90 -3.83 -11.23
CA TRP A 286 27.09 -4.20 -12.63
C TRP A 286 26.03 -3.57 -13.54
N LEU A 287 24.74 -3.67 -13.19
CA LEU A 287 23.64 -3.08 -13.96
C LEU A 287 23.75 -1.56 -14.06
N LYS A 288 24.18 -0.89 -12.98
CA LYS A 288 24.46 0.55 -12.98
C LYS A 288 25.64 0.94 -13.85
N ALA A 289 26.66 0.09 -13.98
CA ALA A 289 27.75 0.33 -14.92
C ALA A 289 27.26 0.25 -16.38
N GLN A 290 26.35 -0.66 -16.68
CA GLN A 290 25.78 -0.82 -18.04
C GLN A 290 24.79 0.29 -18.39
N GLU A 291 23.85 0.61 -17.50
CA GLU A 291 22.79 1.59 -17.74
C GLU A 291 22.60 2.50 -16.50
N PRO A 292 23.46 3.52 -16.32
CA PRO A 292 23.57 4.27 -15.06
C PRO A 292 22.29 4.96 -14.59
N THR A 293 21.43 5.36 -15.52
CA THR A 293 20.29 6.24 -15.22
C THR A 293 19.00 5.49 -14.86
N ILE A 294 18.89 4.20 -15.21
CA ILE A 294 17.58 3.51 -15.23
C ILE A 294 17.36 2.55 -14.06
N TRP A 295 18.43 1.93 -13.53
CA TRP A 295 18.30 0.92 -12.48
C TRP A 295 18.08 1.53 -11.10
N HIS A 296 17.27 0.85 -10.29
CA HIS A 296 16.97 1.20 -8.91
C HIS A 296 17.03 -0.04 -8.03
N GLN A 297 17.54 0.12 -6.81
CA GLN A 297 17.63 -0.96 -5.83
C GLN A 297 16.70 -0.68 -4.63
N ALA A 298 16.02 -1.73 -4.19
CA ALA A 298 15.34 -1.82 -2.91
C ALA A 298 15.81 -3.10 -2.19
N VAL A 299 15.45 -3.26 -0.91
CA VAL A 299 15.78 -4.47 -0.16
C VAL A 299 15.18 -5.69 -0.87
N GLY A 300 16.05 -6.62 -1.31
CA GLY A 300 15.66 -7.84 -2.01
C GLY A 300 15.17 -7.66 -3.46
N ALA A 301 15.30 -6.47 -4.06
CA ALA A 301 14.83 -6.22 -5.42
C ALA A 301 15.67 -5.19 -6.19
N ILE A 302 15.83 -5.40 -7.50
CA ILE A 302 16.32 -4.41 -8.46
C ILE A 302 15.26 -4.21 -9.53
N SER A 303 14.99 -2.99 -9.97
CA SER A 303 14.14 -2.76 -11.14
C SER A 303 14.58 -1.53 -11.94
N ASN A 304 14.30 -1.51 -13.24
CA ASN A 304 14.51 -0.33 -14.11
C ASN A 304 13.20 0.40 -14.46
N GLY A 305 12.10 -0.02 -13.84
CA GLY A 305 10.78 0.51 -14.11
C GLY A 305 9.75 -0.07 -13.14
N GLY A 306 8.50 0.31 -13.36
CA GLY A 306 7.37 -0.02 -12.48
C GLY A 306 6.76 1.22 -11.84
N TRP A 307 5.76 1.03 -10.99
CA TRP A 307 4.89 2.10 -10.50
C TRP A 307 5.63 3.11 -9.60
N MET A 308 6.80 2.77 -9.08
CA MET A 308 7.65 3.71 -8.33
C MET A 308 8.59 4.54 -9.23
N TYR A 309 8.75 4.16 -10.51
CA TYR A 309 9.71 4.71 -11.47
C TYR A 309 9.10 4.74 -12.89
N PRO A 310 8.22 5.72 -13.20
CA PRO A 310 7.41 5.74 -14.43
C PRO A 310 8.12 6.32 -15.64
N ARG A 311 9.40 6.71 -15.54
CA ARG A 311 10.18 6.89 -16.78
C ARG A 311 10.41 5.50 -17.36
N VAL A 312 9.52 5.10 -18.26
CA VAL A 312 9.59 3.87 -19.03
C VAL A 312 10.83 3.94 -19.91
N MET A 313 11.95 3.49 -19.37
CA MET A 313 13.13 3.17 -20.16
C MET A 313 13.38 1.68 -19.95
N GLY A 314 12.80 0.88 -20.85
CA GLY A 314 13.14 -0.53 -20.91
C GLY A 314 14.65 -0.70 -21.05
N THR A 315 15.18 -1.76 -20.45
CA THR A 315 16.62 -2.06 -20.60
C THR A 315 16.88 -2.52 -22.03
N LYS A 316 18.03 -2.13 -22.58
CA LYS A 316 18.52 -2.65 -23.85
C LYS A 316 19.13 -4.05 -23.71
N LEU A 317 19.34 -4.51 -22.47
CA LEU A 317 19.90 -5.83 -22.21
C LEU A 317 18.93 -6.92 -22.67
N THR A 318 19.45 -7.92 -23.39
CA THR A 318 18.69 -9.12 -23.80
C THR A 318 18.45 -10.05 -22.61
N ASP A 319 17.60 -11.06 -22.80
CA ASP A 319 17.36 -12.06 -21.76
C ASP A 319 18.62 -12.86 -21.42
N GLU A 320 19.43 -13.20 -22.42
CA GLU A 320 20.71 -13.90 -22.25
C GLU A 320 21.69 -13.04 -21.44
N GLN A 321 21.74 -11.74 -21.72
CA GLN A 321 22.59 -10.81 -20.97
C GLN A 321 22.14 -10.66 -19.52
N LEU A 322 20.82 -10.61 -19.26
CA LEU A 322 20.29 -10.56 -17.90
C LEU A 322 20.55 -11.85 -17.13
N ILE A 323 20.38 -13.00 -17.76
CA ILE A 323 20.69 -14.31 -17.18
C ILE A 323 22.18 -14.36 -16.83
N ALA A 324 23.06 -14.05 -17.77
CA ALA A 324 24.50 -14.02 -17.54
C ALA A 324 24.89 -13.02 -16.43
N ALA A 325 24.24 -11.87 -16.35
CA ALA A 325 24.48 -10.90 -15.29
C ALA A 325 24.14 -11.48 -13.92
N VAL A 326 22.98 -12.14 -13.77
CA VAL A 326 22.58 -12.79 -12.51
C VAL A 326 23.56 -13.91 -12.16
N GLN A 327 23.93 -14.76 -13.11
CA GLN A 327 24.84 -15.89 -12.88
C GLN A 327 26.22 -15.46 -12.35
N ASN A 328 26.74 -14.33 -12.84
CA ASN A 328 28.09 -13.87 -12.55
C ASN A 328 28.20 -12.86 -11.40
N ASN A 329 27.07 -12.30 -10.94
CA ASN A 329 27.08 -11.16 -10.01
C ASN A 329 26.13 -11.32 -8.79
N THR A 330 25.71 -12.53 -8.43
CA THR A 330 24.85 -12.78 -7.26
C THR A 330 25.41 -13.79 -6.26
#